data_AF-A0A660WST1-F1
#
_entry.id   AF-A0A660WST1-F1
#
_cell.length_a   1.000
_cell.length_b   1.000
_cell.length_c   1.000
_cell.angle_alpha   90.00
_cell.angle_beta   90.00
_cell.angle_gamma   90.00
#
_symmetry.space_group_name_H-M   'P 1'
#
loop_
_entity.id
_entity.type
_entity.pdbx_description
1 polymer ?
#
loop_
_entity_poly.entity_id
_entity_poly.type
_entity_poly.pdbx_seq_one_letter_code
_entity_poly.pdbx_strand_id
1 'polypeptide(L)'
;MEEPEIVFATEPILRVTANLIEAQIIESFILNRINLATTLATKAARIVFSAQGRKVFDFSLRRTQGIEASLACAKYSYMVGVEGTSNLLAGYFYKIPVVGTMAHSYVMSFPREIESFLKFSYQFPTKSILLVDTYDVKRGIASAVKVAKFLKRKGVELVGIRLDSGNFKEIVHFARQFFDREGLIDVIIFVSGDLDEYKIKDLIKENVPVDAFGVGTNMGCSSDLPFTDVIYKLVEIKERKSQFIPTMKLSERKSTYPGRKQVFRVLDKAGKMKEDFIGLEDEKLGERLLHKVMEKGKRVISEKSLEKKRELFFQKIRALPEPLKDITTSFVYPVKISSKLEKLAVSLSEKIKERIKEKIVFFDIDTQADFLSKRGALYVPGAEEIIKNIKKLTGLAKRKKILIISTQDTHRQDDSEFKEFPPHCIKGSKGHKKIKESLLKDFQVLSFRKIYPRERLEAFIEKYPQIILEKNTLSIFSNPNISILLESIFPDRVYVYGVVTDYCVKEAVKGLLKENFDVVIVEDAVKEISPQEKERLFGMWKKKGVKFSLTEKVIKELEEL
;
A
#
# COMPACT_ATOMS: atom_id res chain seq x y z
N MET A 1 11.26 10.52 -11.26
CA MET A 1 11.53 10.76 -12.69
C MET A 1 11.27 12.24 -12.94
N GLU A 2 11.94 12.88 -13.91
CA GLU A 2 11.71 14.30 -14.19
C GLU A 2 10.43 14.50 -15.01
N GLU A 3 9.61 15.48 -14.65
CA GLU A 3 8.41 15.82 -15.44
C GLU A 3 8.79 16.59 -16.71
N PRO A 4 8.27 16.22 -17.90
CA PRO A 4 7.46 15.04 -18.19
C PRO A 4 8.32 13.80 -18.48
N GLU A 5 7.92 12.66 -17.92
CA GLU A 5 8.46 11.34 -18.25
C GLU A 5 7.30 10.40 -18.57
N ILE A 6 7.53 9.48 -19.50
CA ILE A 6 6.60 8.38 -19.78
C ILE A 6 6.93 7.26 -18.79
N VAL A 7 5.93 6.80 -18.05
CA VAL A 7 6.10 5.82 -16.98
C VAL A 7 5.16 4.65 -17.20
N PHE A 8 5.54 3.47 -16.75
CA PHE A 8 4.73 2.27 -16.88
C PHE A 8 4.36 1.70 -15.52
N ALA A 9 3.35 0.81 -15.51
CA ALA A 9 2.89 0.19 -14.30
C ALA A 9 4.03 -0.55 -13.58
N THR A 10 3.99 -0.56 -12.25
CA THR A 10 4.96 -1.20 -11.32
C THR A 10 6.31 -0.50 -11.16
N GLU A 11 6.60 0.52 -11.97
CA GLU A 11 7.84 1.29 -11.85
C GLU A 11 7.82 2.25 -10.64
N PRO A 12 8.89 2.34 -9.84
CA PRO A 12 9.03 3.43 -8.90
C PRO A 12 9.25 4.74 -9.65
N ILE A 13 8.30 5.66 -9.56
CA ILE A 13 8.37 7.00 -10.20
C ILE A 13 8.97 8.08 -9.27
N LEU A 14 8.94 7.85 -7.96
CA LEU A 14 9.55 8.69 -6.94
C LEU A 14 10.18 7.81 -5.85
N ARG A 15 11.32 8.27 -5.32
CA ARG A 15 11.93 7.73 -4.11
C ARG A 15 12.14 8.85 -3.10
N VAL A 16 11.80 8.56 -1.85
CA VAL A 16 12.02 9.45 -0.72
C VAL A 16 12.99 8.77 0.25
N THR A 17 13.98 9.52 0.71
CA THR A 17 14.88 9.07 1.78
C THR A 17 14.93 10.19 2.82
N ALA A 18 14.39 9.89 4.00
CA ALA A 18 14.27 10.82 5.13
C ALA A 18 14.28 10.03 6.43
N ASN A 19 14.16 10.70 7.58
CA ASN A 19 13.81 9.98 8.79
C ASN A 19 12.39 9.37 8.65
N LEU A 20 12.09 8.34 9.45
CA LEU A 20 10.86 7.55 9.25
C LEU A 20 9.59 8.41 9.34
N ILE A 21 9.53 9.36 10.27
CA ILE A 21 8.35 10.22 10.48
C ILE A 21 8.18 11.19 9.30
N GLU A 22 9.27 11.84 8.86
CA GLU A 22 9.24 12.75 7.70
C GLU A 22 8.81 12.03 6.42
N ALA A 23 9.38 10.83 6.16
CA ALA A 23 9.01 10.04 5.00
C ALA A 23 7.55 9.55 5.05
N GLN A 24 6.97 9.38 6.24
CA GLN A 24 5.60 8.91 6.41
C GLN A 24 4.57 10.04 6.30
N ILE A 25 4.83 11.22 6.87
CA ILE A 25 3.89 12.35 6.87
C ILE A 25 3.59 12.84 5.44
N ILE A 26 4.57 12.77 4.55
CA ILE A 26 4.42 13.28 3.17
C ILE A 26 3.74 12.29 2.22
N GLU A 27 3.51 11.03 2.63
CA GLU A 27 2.94 9.97 1.79
C GLU A 27 1.63 10.41 1.14
N SER A 28 0.65 10.82 1.95
CA SER A 28 -0.70 11.17 1.47
C SER A 28 -0.67 12.34 0.48
N PHE A 29 0.15 13.35 0.75
CA PHE A 29 0.30 14.50 -0.12
C PHE A 29 0.93 14.11 -1.47
N ILE A 30 2.04 13.36 -1.44
CA ILE A 30 2.72 12.90 -2.65
C ILE A 30 1.80 12.03 -3.50
N LEU A 31 1.10 11.08 -2.89
CA LEU A 31 0.15 10.21 -3.60
C LEU A 31 -0.95 11.03 -4.26
N ASN A 32 -1.56 11.98 -3.55
CA ASN A 32 -2.58 12.85 -4.10
C ASN A 32 -2.09 13.63 -5.34
N ARG A 33 -0.92 14.27 -5.22
CA ARG A 33 -0.36 15.11 -6.30
C ARG A 33 0.05 14.29 -7.53
N ILE A 34 0.73 13.16 -7.31
CA ILE A 34 1.20 12.29 -8.40
C ILE A 34 0.03 11.59 -9.08
N ASN A 35 -0.95 11.10 -8.32
CA ASN A 35 -2.17 10.50 -8.86
C ASN A 35 -2.85 11.48 -9.82
N LEU A 36 -3.20 12.66 -9.31
CA LEU A 36 -3.92 13.67 -10.10
C LEU A 36 -3.14 14.09 -11.36
N ALA A 37 -1.83 14.32 -11.23
CA ALA A 37 -0.98 14.71 -12.37
C ALA A 37 -0.93 13.63 -13.45
N THR A 38 -0.69 12.38 -13.05
CA THR A 38 -0.54 11.24 -13.96
C THR A 38 -1.86 10.92 -14.66
N THR A 39 -2.97 10.87 -13.90
CA THR A 39 -4.30 10.59 -14.46
C THR A 39 -4.69 11.66 -15.49
N LEU A 40 -4.62 12.94 -15.14
CA LEU A 40 -5.06 14.03 -16.04
C LEU A 40 -4.16 14.17 -17.26
N ALA A 41 -2.84 14.08 -17.10
CA ALA A 41 -1.90 14.13 -18.23
C ALA A 41 -2.14 12.94 -19.19
N THR A 42 -2.32 11.73 -18.66
CA THR A 42 -2.52 10.54 -19.49
C THR A 42 -3.85 10.58 -20.22
N LYS A 43 -4.94 10.99 -19.54
CA LYS A 43 -6.26 11.14 -20.17
C LYS A 43 -6.24 12.18 -21.29
N ALA A 44 -5.64 13.34 -21.05
CA ALA A 44 -5.51 14.38 -22.06
C ALA A 44 -4.63 13.93 -23.24
N ALA A 45 -3.53 13.21 -23.01
CA ALA A 45 -2.69 12.68 -24.08
C ALA A 45 -3.45 11.70 -24.98
N ARG A 46 -4.27 10.82 -24.40
CA ARG A 46 -5.15 9.90 -25.16
C ARG A 46 -6.11 10.64 -26.07
N ILE A 47 -6.75 11.70 -25.56
CA ILE A 47 -7.65 12.56 -26.33
C ILE A 47 -6.91 13.25 -27.49
N VAL A 48 -5.73 13.82 -27.22
CA VAL A 48 -4.90 14.49 -28.24
C VAL A 48 -4.48 13.52 -29.34
N PHE A 49 -4.08 12.29 -29.02
CA PHE A 49 -3.70 11.30 -30.03
C PHE A 49 -4.91 10.81 -30.84
N SER A 50 -6.06 10.59 -30.20
CA SER A 50 -7.31 10.28 -30.91
C SER A 50 -7.72 11.38 -31.89
N ALA A 51 -7.40 12.64 -31.61
CA ALA A 51 -7.72 13.77 -32.47
C ALA A 51 -6.84 13.83 -33.75
N GLN A 52 -5.81 13.00 -33.91
CA GLN A 52 -4.98 12.90 -35.12
C GLN A 52 -4.62 14.26 -35.75
N GLY A 53 -4.04 15.15 -34.94
CA GLY A 53 -3.57 16.48 -35.37
C GLY A 53 -4.62 17.60 -35.35
N ARG A 54 -5.91 17.30 -35.12
CA ARG A 54 -6.93 18.33 -34.90
C ARG A 54 -6.71 18.99 -33.53
N LYS A 55 -7.04 20.28 -33.42
CA LYS A 55 -6.81 21.03 -32.19
C LYS A 55 -7.78 20.56 -31.09
N VAL A 56 -7.26 20.41 -29.88
CA VAL A 56 -8.06 20.07 -28.68
C VAL A 56 -7.95 21.20 -27.67
N PHE A 57 -9.08 21.57 -27.05
CA PHE A 57 -9.17 22.63 -26.05
C PHE A 57 -9.82 22.13 -24.76
N ASP A 58 -9.35 22.66 -23.62
CA ASP A 58 -9.84 22.34 -22.28
C ASP A 58 -11.04 23.21 -21.88
N PHE A 59 -12.22 22.57 -21.86
CA PHE A 59 -13.49 23.13 -21.37
C PHE A 59 -13.94 22.48 -20.05
N SER A 60 -13.01 21.95 -19.26
CA SER A 60 -13.32 21.12 -18.09
C SER A 60 -13.61 21.89 -16.80
N LEU A 61 -13.24 23.18 -16.72
CA LEU A 61 -13.29 24.02 -15.51
C LEU A 61 -14.57 23.85 -14.68
N ARG A 62 -15.74 23.78 -15.33
CA ARG A 62 -17.04 23.72 -14.67
C ARG A 62 -17.39 22.36 -14.05
N ARG A 63 -16.56 21.32 -14.27
CA ARG A 63 -16.81 19.93 -13.84
C ARG A 63 -15.69 19.33 -13.01
N THR A 64 -14.45 19.80 -13.20
CA THR A 64 -13.30 19.41 -12.38
C THR A 64 -13.60 19.57 -10.89
N GLN A 65 -13.15 18.62 -10.07
CA GLN A 65 -13.49 18.52 -8.65
C GLN A 65 -12.68 19.51 -7.78
N GLY A 66 -13.11 20.77 -7.77
CA GLY A 66 -12.49 21.85 -7.00
C GLY A 66 -11.46 22.67 -7.78
N ILE A 67 -11.02 23.78 -7.18
CA ILE A 67 -10.14 24.78 -7.83
C ILE A 67 -8.77 24.19 -8.17
N GLU A 68 -8.19 23.38 -7.26
CA GLU A 68 -6.88 22.79 -7.51
C GLU A 68 -6.90 21.78 -8.66
N ALA A 69 -7.96 20.97 -8.75
CA ALA A 69 -8.15 20.02 -9.85
C ALA A 69 -8.35 20.73 -11.18
N SER A 70 -9.06 21.87 -11.20
CA SER A 70 -9.27 22.66 -12.42
C SER A 70 -7.97 23.28 -12.93
N LEU A 71 -7.12 23.78 -12.03
CA LEU A 71 -5.79 24.30 -12.37
C LEU A 71 -4.84 23.19 -12.82
N ALA A 72 -4.89 22.03 -12.15
CA ALA A 72 -4.11 20.86 -12.52
C ALA A 72 -4.49 20.34 -13.91
N CYS A 73 -5.79 20.23 -14.21
CA CYS A 73 -6.27 19.80 -15.53
C CYS A 73 -5.76 20.70 -16.63
N ALA A 74 -5.94 22.02 -16.50
CA ALA A 74 -5.43 22.98 -17.49
C ALA A 74 -3.91 22.86 -17.69
N LYS A 75 -3.14 22.82 -16.59
CA LYS A 75 -1.68 22.67 -16.63
C LYS A 75 -1.24 21.38 -17.33
N TYR A 76 -1.74 20.24 -16.89
CA TYR A 76 -1.25 18.93 -17.36
C TYR A 76 -1.78 18.58 -18.75
N SER A 77 -3.01 18.98 -19.09
CA SER A 77 -3.54 18.81 -20.45
C SER A 77 -2.76 19.66 -21.46
N TYR A 78 -2.43 20.92 -21.10
CA TYR A 78 -1.57 21.75 -21.94
C TYR A 78 -0.14 21.21 -22.02
N MET A 79 0.39 20.55 -21.00
CA MET A 79 1.70 19.92 -21.12
C MET A 79 1.76 18.82 -22.19
N VAL A 80 0.64 18.11 -22.42
CA VAL A 80 0.60 16.90 -23.29
C VAL A 80 -0.08 17.11 -24.65
N GLY A 81 -0.42 18.34 -25.01
CA GLY A 81 -0.85 18.65 -26.38
C GLY A 81 -2.15 19.43 -26.52
N VAL A 82 -2.93 19.64 -25.46
CA VAL A 82 -4.10 20.55 -25.52
C VAL A 82 -3.63 21.97 -25.83
N GLU A 83 -4.30 22.67 -26.74
CA GLU A 83 -3.84 23.93 -27.32
C GLU A 83 -4.19 25.16 -26.46
N GLY A 84 -5.21 25.05 -25.61
CA GLY A 84 -5.64 26.14 -24.75
C GLY A 84 -6.72 25.72 -23.76
N THR A 85 -7.06 26.61 -22.84
CA THR A 85 -8.02 26.37 -21.75
C THR A 85 -9.03 27.49 -21.63
N SER A 86 -10.25 27.15 -21.20
CA SER A 86 -11.25 28.09 -20.74
C SER A 86 -10.99 28.64 -19.33
N ASN A 87 -10.01 28.09 -18.62
CA ASN A 87 -9.68 28.47 -17.25
C ASN A 87 -8.79 29.73 -17.23
N LEU A 88 -9.42 30.89 -17.00
CA LEU A 88 -8.73 32.18 -16.90
C LEU A 88 -7.63 32.20 -15.84
N LEU A 89 -7.87 31.54 -14.70
CA LEU A 89 -6.91 31.49 -13.61
C LEU A 89 -5.67 30.67 -14.00
N ALA A 90 -5.87 29.57 -14.74
CA ALA A 90 -4.76 28.81 -15.31
C ALA A 90 -3.99 29.62 -16.37
N GLY A 91 -4.68 30.38 -17.22
CA GLY A 91 -4.05 31.32 -18.14
C GLY A 91 -3.19 32.38 -17.44
N TYR A 92 -3.66 32.90 -16.30
CA TYR A 92 -2.90 33.85 -15.49
C TYR A 92 -1.62 33.23 -14.89
N PHE A 93 -1.74 32.08 -14.22
CA PHE A 93 -0.63 31.43 -13.51
C PHE A 93 0.38 30.76 -14.44
N TYR A 94 -0.11 30.04 -15.46
CA TYR A 94 0.72 29.17 -16.30
C TYR A 94 0.94 29.70 -17.71
N LYS A 95 0.40 30.87 -18.04
CA LYS A 95 0.50 31.51 -19.37
C LYS A 95 -0.02 30.65 -20.52
N ILE A 96 -0.94 29.72 -20.21
CA ILE A 96 -1.64 28.89 -21.18
C ILE A 96 -2.56 29.79 -22.02
N PRO A 97 -2.63 29.61 -23.35
CA PRO A 97 -3.59 30.31 -24.19
C PRO A 97 -5.03 30.12 -23.68
N VAL A 98 -5.70 31.23 -23.40
CA VAL A 98 -7.10 31.22 -22.98
C VAL A 98 -7.99 31.21 -24.22
N VAL A 99 -8.93 30.28 -24.26
CA VAL A 99 -9.90 30.11 -25.35
C VAL A 99 -11.32 30.09 -24.81
N GLY A 100 -12.20 30.83 -25.47
CA GLY A 100 -13.62 30.86 -25.19
C GLY A 100 -14.40 31.18 -26.46
N THR A 101 -15.60 30.64 -26.56
CA THR A 101 -16.56 30.93 -27.62
C THR A 101 -17.77 31.67 -27.02
N MET A 102 -18.86 31.79 -27.78
CA MET A 102 -20.14 32.16 -27.21
C MET A 102 -20.82 30.98 -26.48
N ALA A 103 -21.66 31.28 -25.49
CA ALA A 103 -22.48 30.32 -24.75
C ALA A 103 -23.98 30.46 -25.11
N HIS A 104 -24.78 29.42 -24.85
CA HIS A 104 -26.23 29.46 -25.12
C HIS A 104 -26.92 30.63 -24.41
N SER A 105 -26.52 30.97 -23.19
CA SER A 105 -27.08 32.11 -22.45
C SER A 105 -26.92 33.45 -23.17
N TYR A 106 -25.83 33.62 -23.92
CA TYR A 106 -25.64 34.81 -24.74
C TYR A 106 -26.63 34.82 -25.90
N VAL A 107 -26.78 33.71 -26.64
CA VAL A 107 -27.75 33.60 -27.76
C VAL A 107 -29.17 33.87 -27.26
N MET A 108 -29.55 33.25 -26.14
CA MET A 108 -30.88 33.36 -25.53
C MET A 108 -31.22 34.77 -25.01
N SER A 109 -30.22 35.62 -24.80
CA SER A 109 -30.43 37.01 -24.35
C SER A 109 -30.90 37.94 -25.47
N PHE A 110 -30.93 37.48 -26.72
CA PHE A 110 -31.41 38.24 -27.87
C PHE A 110 -32.80 37.76 -28.30
N PRO A 111 -33.68 38.67 -28.77
CA PRO A 111 -34.97 38.28 -29.36
C PRO A 111 -34.82 37.37 -30.58
N ARG A 112 -33.69 37.48 -31.30
CA ARG A 112 -33.41 36.73 -32.52
C ARG A 112 -31.98 36.18 -32.49
N GLU A 113 -31.84 34.88 -32.76
CA GLU A 113 -30.56 34.17 -32.78
C GLU A 113 -29.51 34.85 -33.69
N ILE A 114 -29.88 35.19 -34.92
CA ILE A 114 -28.96 35.80 -35.89
C ILE A 114 -28.42 37.17 -35.46
N GLU A 115 -29.16 37.91 -34.62
CA GLU A 115 -28.69 39.19 -34.07
C GLU A 115 -27.55 38.96 -33.07
N SER A 116 -27.66 37.91 -32.26
CA SER A 116 -26.59 37.50 -31.36
C SER A 116 -25.31 37.18 -32.12
N PHE A 117 -25.41 36.48 -33.26
CA PHE A 117 -24.27 36.10 -34.10
C PHE A 117 -23.57 37.32 -34.69
N LEU A 118 -24.35 38.26 -35.24
CA LEU A 118 -23.81 39.48 -35.83
C LEU A 118 -23.13 40.36 -34.77
N LYS A 119 -23.76 40.55 -33.60
CA LYS A 119 -23.22 41.36 -32.50
C LYS A 119 -21.95 40.74 -31.92
N PHE A 120 -21.93 39.43 -31.71
CA PHE A 120 -20.75 38.71 -31.23
C PHE A 120 -19.58 38.85 -32.21
N SER A 121 -19.85 38.72 -33.51
CA SER A 121 -18.82 38.83 -34.56
C SER A 121 -18.24 40.24 -34.65
N TYR A 122 -19.01 41.30 -34.42
CA TYR A 122 -18.48 42.66 -34.35
C TYR A 122 -17.61 42.92 -33.12
N GLN A 123 -17.98 42.34 -31.98
CA GLN A 123 -17.23 42.50 -30.74
C GLN A 123 -15.92 41.70 -30.78
N PHE A 124 -15.91 40.55 -31.45
CA PHE A 124 -14.77 39.64 -31.53
C PHE A 124 -14.43 39.26 -32.98
N PRO A 125 -14.01 40.22 -33.83
CA PRO A 125 -13.88 40.03 -35.27
C PRO A 125 -12.85 38.97 -35.67
N THR A 126 -11.82 38.75 -34.85
CA THR A 126 -10.74 37.78 -35.13
C THR A 126 -10.86 36.47 -34.32
N LYS A 127 -11.93 36.32 -33.53
CA LYS A 127 -12.15 35.17 -32.62
C LYS A 127 -13.60 34.67 -32.62
N SER A 128 -14.34 34.97 -33.67
CA SER A 128 -15.78 34.74 -33.79
C SER A 128 -16.10 33.26 -34.09
N ILE A 129 -16.35 32.48 -33.04
CA ILE A 129 -16.89 31.11 -33.16
C ILE A 129 -18.35 31.09 -32.69
N LEU A 130 -19.26 30.86 -33.63
CA LEU A 130 -20.71 30.97 -33.39
C LEU A 130 -21.33 29.64 -32.94
N LEU A 131 -22.09 29.63 -31.85
CA LEU A 131 -22.81 28.46 -31.34
C LEU A 131 -24.16 28.32 -32.05
N VAL A 132 -24.29 27.32 -32.92
CA VAL A 132 -25.39 27.25 -33.90
C VAL A 132 -26.50 26.26 -33.55
N ASP A 133 -26.46 25.63 -32.39
CA ASP A 133 -27.39 24.58 -31.96
C ASP A 133 -28.27 25.00 -30.76
N THR A 134 -28.55 26.29 -30.61
CA THR A 134 -29.38 26.78 -29.49
C THR A 134 -30.86 26.44 -29.66
N TYR A 135 -31.40 26.54 -30.88
CA TYR A 135 -32.82 26.30 -31.16
C TYR A 135 -33.05 25.23 -32.23
N ASP A 136 -32.48 25.43 -33.42
CA ASP A 136 -32.55 24.49 -34.54
C ASP A 136 -31.21 24.52 -35.27
N VAL A 137 -30.51 23.39 -35.29
CA VAL A 137 -29.13 23.32 -35.78
C VAL A 137 -29.01 23.71 -37.25
N LYS A 138 -29.94 23.26 -38.10
CA LYS A 138 -29.87 23.54 -39.55
C LYS A 138 -30.17 25.02 -39.83
N ARG A 139 -31.14 25.60 -39.13
CA ARG A 139 -31.45 27.05 -39.21
C ARG A 139 -30.34 27.90 -38.61
N GLY A 140 -29.70 27.45 -37.53
CA GLY A 140 -28.56 28.11 -36.92
C GLY A 140 -27.36 28.14 -37.87
N ILE A 141 -27.05 27.01 -38.53
CA ILE A 141 -26.02 26.94 -39.57
C ILE A 141 -26.36 27.88 -40.73
N ALA A 142 -27.61 27.88 -41.22
CA ALA A 142 -28.04 28.80 -42.28
C ALA A 142 -27.88 30.28 -41.87
N SER A 143 -28.17 30.59 -40.61
CA SER A 143 -27.98 31.93 -40.04
C SER A 143 -26.50 32.31 -39.97
N ALA A 144 -25.62 31.38 -39.55
CA ALA A 144 -24.18 31.58 -39.54
C ALA A 144 -23.61 31.81 -40.95
N VAL A 145 -24.05 31.05 -41.95
CA VAL A 145 -23.70 31.26 -43.37
C VAL A 145 -24.09 32.67 -43.83
N LYS A 146 -25.32 33.10 -43.51
CA LYS A 146 -25.80 34.45 -43.86
C LYS A 146 -24.94 35.54 -43.21
N VAL A 147 -24.58 35.38 -41.93
CA VAL A 147 -23.69 36.29 -41.20
C VAL A 147 -22.29 36.29 -41.82
N ALA A 148 -21.72 35.13 -42.11
CA ALA A 148 -20.39 35.01 -42.72
C ALA A 148 -20.30 35.72 -44.07
N LYS A 149 -21.27 35.52 -44.97
CA LYS A 149 -21.33 36.22 -46.27
C LYS A 149 -21.46 37.73 -46.10
N PHE A 150 -22.25 38.17 -45.12
CA PHE A 150 -22.42 39.58 -44.82
C PHE A 150 -21.11 40.22 -44.29
N LEU A 151 -20.44 39.56 -43.34
CA LEU A 151 -19.16 40.01 -42.80
C LEU A 151 -18.05 40.03 -43.86
N LYS A 152 -18.00 39.01 -44.74
CA LYS A 152 -17.00 38.94 -45.82
C LYS A 152 -17.06 40.16 -46.75
N ARG A 153 -18.26 40.67 -47.05
CA ARG A 153 -18.46 41.92 -47.82
C ARG A 153 -17.97 43.18 -47.08
N LYS A 154 -17.78 43.10 -45.77
CA LYS A 154 -17.25 44.16 -44.91
C LYS A 154 -15.77 43.96 -44.58
N GLY A 155 -15.09 42.99 -45.21
CA GLY A 155 -13.68 42.69 -44.97
C GLY A 155 -13.41 41.97 -43.65
N VAL A 156 -14.43 41.37 -43.03
CA VAL A 156 -14.29 40.57 -41.80
C VAL A 156 -14.64 39.12 -42.13
N GLU A 157 -13.79 38.18 -41.74
CA GLU A 157 -14.04 36.75 -41.95
C GLU A 157 -14.57 36.11 -40.67
N LEU A 158 -15.57 35.24 -40.82
CA LEU A 158 -16.04 34.42 -39.71
C LEU A 158 -15.01 33.33 -39.44
N VAL A 159 -14.56 33.21 -38.18
CA VAL A 159 -13.57 32.17 -37.83
C VAL A 159 -14.20 30.79 -37.90
N GLY A 160 -15.35 30.58 -37.28
CA GLY A 160 -15.95 29.25 -37.23
C GLY A 160 -17.35 29.16 -36.64
N ILE A 161 -17.85 27.94 -36.58
CA ILE A 161 -19.04 27.56 -35.82
C ILE A 161 -18.71 26.53 -34.74
N ARG A 162 -19.54 26.44 -33.71
CA ARG A 162 -19.49 25.43 -32.66
C ARG A 162 -20.81 24.66 -32.60
N LEU A 163 -20.70 23.35 -32.51
CA LEU A 163 -21.79 22.40 -32.28
C LEU A 163 -21.56 21.71 -30.93
N ASP A 164 -22.54 21.74 -30.02
CA ASP A 164 -22.45 21.20 -28.66
C ASP A 164 -23.35 19.96 -28.46
N SER A 165 -24.23 19.65 -29.41
CA SER A 165 -25.22 18.58 -29.30
C SER A 165 -25.63 17.98 -30.66
N GLY A 166 -26.29 16.82 -30.61
CA GLY A 166 -26.86 16.13 -31.77
C GLY A 166 -25.95 15.06 -32.38
N ASN A 167 -26.38 14.49 -33.52
CA ASN A 167 -25.59 13.54 -34.29
C ASN A 167 -24.47 14.29 -35.05
N PHE A 168 -23.28 14.34 -34.44
CA PHE A 168 -22.15 15.09 -35.01
C PHE A 168 -21.78 14.64 -36.42
N LYS A 169 -21.88 13.36 -36.74
CA LYS A 169 -21.58 12.86 -38.09
C LYS A 169 -22.45 13.57 -39.13
N GLU A 170 -23.76 13.49 -38.98
CA GLU A 170 -24.71 14.06 -39.95
C GLU A 170 -24.62 15.59 -40.00
N ILE A 171 -24.58 16.21 -38.82
CA ILE A 171 -24.65 17.67 -38.70
C ILE A 171 -23.37 18.33 -39.21
N VAL A 172 -22.19 17.79 -38.89
CA VAL A 172 -20.91 18.37 -39.33
C VAL A 172 -20.74 18.22 -40.84
N HIS A 173 -21.12 17.09 -41.43
CA HIS A 173 -21.12 16.93 -42.89
C HIS A 173 -22.06 17.94 -43.57
N PHE A 174 -23.27 18.11 -43.02
CA PHE A 174 -24.23 19.10 -43.52
C PHE A 174 -23.65 20.53 -43.43
N ALA A 175 -23.07 20.90 -42.29
CA ALA A 175 -22.45 22.21 -42.10
C ALA A 175 -21.32 22.44 -43.12
N ARG A 176 -20.38 21.49 -43.24
CA ARG A 176 -19.24 21.60 -44.15
C ARG A 176 -19.69 21.77 -45.59
N GLN A 177 -20.59 20.90 -46.07
CA GLN A 177 -21.14 20.97 -47.43
C GLN A 177 -21.85 22.30 -47.69
N PHE A 178 -22.57 22.83 -46.71
CA PHE A 178 -23.29 24.09 -46.88
C PHE A 178 -22.34 25.29 -46.92
N PHE A 179 -21.33 25.36 -46.04
CA PHE A 179 -20.30 26.40 -46.10
C PHE A 179 -19.51 26.35 -47.41
N ASP A 180 -19.14 25.16 -47.87
CA ASP A 180 -18.34 24.99 -49.10
C ASP A 180 -19.10 25.42 -50.34
N ARG A 181 -20.40 25.05 -50.44
CA ARG A 181 -21.28 25.48 -51.52
C ARG A 181 -21.41 27.01 -51.61
N GLU A 182 -21.28 27.69 -50.48
CA GLU A 182 -21.39 29.15 -50.38
C GLU A 182 -20.03 29.86 -50.49
N GLY A 183 -18.94 29.13 -50.77
CA GLY A 183 -17.59 29.68 -50.93
C GLY A 183 -16.93 30.10 -49.62
N LEU A 184 -17.33 29.48 -48.50
CA LEU A 184 -16.86 29.74 -47.14
C LEU A 184 -16.00 28.57 -46.63
N ILE A 185 -15.04 28.13 -47.46
CA ILE A 185 -14.22 26.94 -47.22
C ILE A 185 -13.35 27.04 -45.95
N ASP A 186 -12.95 28.25 -45.55
CA ASP A 186 -12.03 28.49 -44.42
C ASP A 186 -12.73 28.54 -43.05
N VAL A 187 -14.07 28.53 -43.01
CA VAL A 187 -14.83 28.58 -41.75
C VAL A 187 -14.66 27.26 -41.01
N ILE A 188 -14.04 27.28 -39.83
CA ILE A 188 -13.77 26.04 -39.08
C ILE A 188 -15.02 25.50 -38.38
N ILE A 189 -15.09 24.18 -38.22
CA ILE A 189 -16.13 23.49 -37.45
C ILE A 189 -15.53 22.96 -36.16
N PHE A 190 -15.99 23.52 -35.05
CA PHE A 190 -15.64 23.15 -33.70
C PHE A 190 -16.73 22.26 -33.10
N VAL A 191 -16.36 21.13 -32.50
CA VAL A 191 -17.30 20.26 -31.79
C VAL A 191 -17.01 20.24 -30.29
N SER A 192 -18.03 20.39 -29.47
CA SER A 192 -18.02 20.13 -28.03
C SER A 192 -19.24 19.30 -27.64
N GLY A 193 -19.33 18.89 -26.37
CA GLY A 193 -20.47 18.12 -25.87
C GLY A 193 -20.16 16.64 -25.67
N ASP A 194 -19.97 16.25 -24.41
CA ASP A 194 -19.74 14.88 -23.94
C ASP A 194 -18.70 14.06 -24.75
N LEU A 195 -17.66 14.73 -25.27
CA LEU A 195 -16.57 14.10 -26.00
C LEU A 195 -15.61 13.36 -25.05
N ASP A 196 -15.04 12.25 -25.53
CA ASP A 196 -13.90 11.54 -24.96
C ASP A 196 -12.99 11.03 -26.09
N GLU A 197 -11.91 10.34 -25.77
CA GLU A 197 -10.96 9.81 -26.76
C GLU A 197 -11.57 8.76 -27.70
N TYR A 198 -12.64 8.07 -27.31
CA TYR A 198 -13.29 7.04 -28.10
C TYR A 198 -14.20 7.68 -29.15
N LYS A 199 -15.10 8.57 -28.72
CA LYS A 199 -15.97 9.35 -29.61
C LYS A 199 -15.16 10.17 -30.61
N ILE A 200 -14.07 10.81 -30.16
CA ILE A 200 -13.17 11.54 -31.07
C ILE A 200 -12.54 10.57 -32.08
N LYS A 201 -12.05 9.41 -31.65
CA LYS A 201 -11.46 8.41 -32.56
C LYS A 201 -12.49 7.94 -33.61
N ASP A 202 -13.73 7.73 -33.21
CA ASP A 202 -14.82 7.32 -34.11
C ASP A 202 -15.13 8.41 -35.15
N LEU A 203 -15.25 9.68 -34.74
CA LEU A 203 -15.45 10.80 -35.66
C LEU A 203 -14.31 10.93 -36.68
N ILE A 204 -13.06 10.74 -36.23
CA ILE A 204 -11.90 10.76 -37.12
C ILE A 204 -11.90 9.57 -38.08
N LYS A 205 -12.17 8.36 -37.58
CA LYS A 205 -12.24 7.13 -38.40
C LYS A 205 -13.33 7.22 -39.48
N GLU A 206 -14.43 7.88 -39.16
CA GLU A 206 -15.55 8.12 -40.08
C GLU A 206 -15.32 9.30 -41.03
N ASN A 207 -14.15 9.93 -41.02
CA ASN A 207 -13.79 11.11 -41.84
C ASN A 207 -14.75 12.29 -41.66
N VAL A 208 -15.30 12.49 -40.46
CA VAL A 208 -16.14 13.65 -40.17
C VAL A 208 -15.28 14.92 -40.23
N PRO A 209 -15.66 15.96 -41.00
CA PRO A 209 -14.83 17.14 -41.24
C PRO A 209 -14.87 18.13 -40.05
N VAL A 210 -14.36 17.68 -38.89
CA VAL A 210 -14.17 18.48 -37.69
C VAL A 210 -12.75 19.04 -37.66
N ASP A 211 -12.62 20.33 -37.34
CA ASP A 211 -11.32 21.02 -37.28
C ASP A 211 -10.77 21.10 -35.85
N ALA A 212 -11.65 21.15 -34.85
CA ALA A 212 -11.29 21.29 -33.45
C ALA A 212 -12.30 20.68 -32.48
N PHE A 213 -11.81 20.24 -31.33
CA PHE A 213 -12.59 19.64 -30.25
C PHE A 213 -12.47 20.44 -28.95
N GLY A 214 -13.59 20.66 -28.26
CA GLY A 214 -13.63 21.17 -26.89
C GLY A 214 -14.06 20.08 -25.93
N VAL A 215 -13.17 19.65 -25.06
CA VAL A 215 -13.43 18.51 -24.16
C VAL A 215 -13.54 18.99 -22.71
N GLY A 216 -14.62 18.59 -22.05
CA GLY A 216 -14.97 19.02 -20.69
C GLY A 216 -14.82 17.90 -19.66
N THR A 217 -15.96 17.39 -19.19
CA THR A 217 -16.08 16.42 -18.09
C THR A 217 -15.15 15.22 -18.24
N ASN A 218 -15.18 14.54 -19.38
CA ASN A 218 -14.48 13.25 -19.55
C ASN A 218 -12.96 13.40 -19.52
N MET A 219 -12.42 14.58 -19.90
CA MET A 219 -11.01 14.89 -19.73
C MET A 219 -10.69 15.31 -18.30
N GLY A 220 -11.39 16.33 -17.78
CA GLY A 220 -11.01 16.94 -16.51
C GLY A 220 -11.35 16.13 -15.27
N CYS A 221 -12.30 15.21 -15.36
CA CYS A 221 -12.61 14.27 -14.29
C CYS A 221 -12.04 12.86 -14.55
N SER A 222 -11.49 12.61 -15.74
CA SER A 222 -11.12 11.26 -16.19
C SER A 222 -12.26 10.26 -15.91
N SER A 223 -13.45 10.53 -16.47
CA SER A 223 -14.72 9.94 -16.02
C SER A 223 -14.77 8.41 -16.02
N ASP A 224 -14.04 7.76 -16.94
CA ASP A 224 -13.95 6.31 -17.08
C ASP A 224 -12.98 5.67 -16.08
N LEU A 225 -11.91 6.39 -15.72
CA LEU A 225 -10.91 5.94 -14.76
C LEU A 225 -10.38 7.16 -13.97
N PRO A 226 -11.06 7.58 -12.88
CA PRO A 226 -10.80 8.86 -12.22
C PRO A 226 -9.56 8.88 -11.31
N PHE A 227 -8.74 7.82 -11.36
CA PHE A 227 -7.53 7.68 -10.57
C PHE A 227 -6.52 6.74 -11.26
N THR A 228 -5.30 6.73 -10.73
CA THR A 228 -4.22 5.81 -11.08
C THR A 228 -3.76 5.13 -9.79
N ASP A 229 -3.54 3.81 -9.82
CA ASP A 229 -3.16 3.01 -8.64
C ASP A 229 -1.70 3.26 -8.18
N VAL A 230 -1.41 4.50 -7.78
CA VAL A 230 -0.11 4.90 -7.22
C VAL A 230 -0.06 4.50 -5.76
N ILE A 231 1.01 3.81 -5.37
CA ILE A 231 1.23 3.38 -3.99
C ILE A 231 2.56 3.91 -3.46
N TYR A 232 2.63 4.12 -2.14
CA TYR A 232 3.85 4.44 -1.42
C TYR A 232 4.18 3.29 -0.48
N LYS A 233 5.45 2.87 -0.47
CA LYS A 233 5.91 1.66 0.24
C LYS A 233 7.33 1.85 0.78
N LEU A 234 7.53 1.44 2.03
CA LEU A 234 8.85 1.32 2.63
C LEU A 234 9.59 0.12 2.02
N VAL A 235 10.76 0.38 1.44
CA VAL A 235 11.58 -0.64 0.75
C VAL A 235 12.90 -0.91 1.44
N GLU A 236 13.35 0.01 2.29
CA GLU A 236 14.52 -0.16 3.15
C GLU A 236 14.41 0.77 4.36
N ILE A 237 14.99 0.36 5.49
CA ILE A 237 15.07 1.15 6.72
C ILE A 237 16.49 1.08 7.28
N LYS A 238 16.92 2.12 7.99
CA LYS A 238 18.22 2.15 8.64
C LYS A 238 18.06 2.55 10.10
N GLU A 239 18.65 1.77 11.00
CA GLU A 239 18.79 2.15 12.42
C GLU A 239 20.03 3.02 12.64
N ARG A 240 20.13 3.65 13.81
CA ARG A 240 21.29 4.49 14.14
C ARG A 240 22.56 3.64 14.13
N LYS A 241 23.54 4.04 13.32
CA LYS A 241 24.84 3.37 13.11
C LYS A 241 24.81 2.04 12.34
N SER A 242 23.67 1.62 11.77
CA SER A 242 23.62 0.42 10.92
C SER A 242 23.64 0.75 9.42
N GLN A 243 23.75 -0.29 8.59
CA GLN A 243 23.50 -0.20 7.15
C GLN A 243 21.99 -0.19 6.87
N PHE A 244 21.59 0.20 5.66
CA PHE A 244 20.20 0.06 5.24
C PHE A 244 19.82 -1.43 5.16
N ILE A 245 18.72 -1.78 5.80
CA ILE A 245 18.12 -3.11 5.85
C ILE A 245 16.93 -3.12 4.89
N PRO A 246 16.92 -3.97 3.85
CA PRO A 246 15.80 -4.09 2.93
C PRO A 246 14.52 -4.57 3.63
N THR A 247 13.37 -4.04 3.23
CA THR A 247 12.05 -4.43 3.74
C THR A 247 11.11 -4.74 2.58
N MET A 248 10.18 -5.68 2.79
CA MET A 248 9.09 -5.93 1.85
C MET A 248 7.83 -6.36 2.59
N LYS A 249 6.68 -6.07 1.99
CA LYS A 249 5.40 -6.64 2.41
C LYS A 249 5.12 -7.90 1.60
N LEU A 250 4.84 -9.00 2.30
CA LEU A 250 4.27 -10.20 1.68
C LEU A 250 2.78 -9.96 1.40
N SER A 251 2.31 -10.33 0.21
CA SER A 251 0.88 -10.40 -0.08
C SER A 251 0.60 -11.55 -1.04
N GLU A 252 -0.61 -12.12 -0.97
CA GLU A 252 -1.02 -13.27 -1.78
C GLU A 252 -1.04 -13.00 -3.29
N ARG A 253 -1.16 -11.73 -3.71
CA ARG A 253 -1.37 -11.38 -5.12
C ARG A 253 -0.37 -10.39 -5.72
N LYS A 254 0.34 -9.58 -4.92
CA LYS A 254 1.33 -8.58 -5.40
C LYS A 254 2.39 -8.29 -4.32
N SER A 255 3.54 -8.94 -4.41
CA SER A 255 4.67 -8.62 -3.53
C SER A 255 5.35 -7.32 -3.97
N THR A 256 5.66 -6.44 -3.01
CA THR A 256 6.47 -5.25 -3.29
C THR A 256 7.95 -5.64 -3.28
N TYR A 257 8.73 -5.21 -4.27
CA TYR A 257 10.16 -5.50 -4.29
C TYR A 257 10.92 -4.73 -3.19
N PRO A 258 11.85 -5.36 -2.47
CA PRO A 258 12.64 -4.71 -1.42
C PRO A 258 13.72 -3.80 -2.00
N GLY A 259 14.44 -3.13 -1.10
CA GLY A 259 15.66 -2.38 -1.38
C GLY A 259 15.46 -1.09 -2.16
N ARG A 260 16.48 -0.25 -2.14
CA ARG A 260 16.53 0.94 -3.00
C ARG A 260 16.70 0.56 -4.46
N LYS A 261 15.76 1.00 -5.28
CA LYS A 261 15.66 0.65 -6.70
C LYS A 261 15.97 1.82 -7.62
N GLN A 262 16.29 1.49 -8.87
CA GLN A 262 16.37 2.38 -10.01
C GLN A 262 15.55 1.77 -11.16
N VAL A 263 15.03 2.63 -12.05
CA VAL A 263 14.42 2.23 -13.32
C VAL A 263 15.38 2.55 -14.45
N PHE A 264 15.59 1.58 -15.32
CA PHE A 264 16.51 1.66 -16.44
C PHE A 264 15.77 1.45 -17.75
N ARG A 265 15.74 2.45 -18.61
CA ARG A 265 15.12 2.35 -19.93
C ARG A 265 16.09 1.83 -20.97
N VAL A 266 15.63 0.90 -21.79
CA VAL A 266 16.35 0.38 -22.94
C VAL A 266 15.63 0.84 -24.21
N LEU A 267 16.38 1.55 -25.06
CA LEU A 267 15.93 1.91 -26.39
C LEU A 267 16.40 0.86 -27.41
N ASP A 268 15.62 0.64 -28.46
CA ASP A 268 16.05 -0.13 -29.62
C ASP A 268 16.99 0.68 -30.54
N LYS A 269 17.46 0.05 -31.62
CA LYS A 269 18.35 0.70 -32.60
C LYS A 269 17.70 1.88 -33.33
N ALA A 270 16.36 1.97 -33.35
CA ALA A 270 15.61 3.08 -33.94
C ALA A 270 15.30 4.19 -32.92
N GLY A 271 15.80 4.07 -31.67
CA GLY A 271 15.53 5.03 -30.61
C GLY A 271 14.12 4.91 -30.01
N LYS A 272 13.41 3.81 -30.27
CA LYS A 272 12.10 3.55 -29.65
C LYS A 272 12.27 2.84 -28.31
N MET A 273 11.37 3.12 -27.38
CA MET A 273 11.33 2.46 -26.07
C MET A 273 11.06 0.96 -26.28
N LYS A 274 11.98 0.11 -25.83
CA LYS A 274 11.89 -1.34 -26.01
C LYS A 274 11.37 -2.04 -24.75
N GLU A 275 12.03 -1.78 -23.62
CA GLU A 275 11.74 -2.37 -22.32
C GLU A 275 12.37 -1.52 -21.21
N ASP A 276 11.76 -1.54 -20.02
CA ASP A 276 12.32 -0.94 -18.82
C ASP A 276 12.72 -2.06 -17.83
N PHE A 277 13.82 -1.86 -17.10
CA PHE A 277 14.27 -2.73 -16.03
C PHE A 277 14.17 -2.04 -14.68
N ILE A 278 13.61 -2.74 -13.69
CA ILE A 278 13.68 -2.37 -12.28
C ILE A 278 14.82 -3.15 -11.63
N GLY A 279 15.86 -2.44 -11.21
CA GLY A 279 17.05 -3.02 -10.57
C GLY A 279 17.42 -2.31 -9.28
N LEU A 280 18.42 -2.84 -8.57
CA LEU A 280 19.05 -2.14 -7.44
C LEU A 280 19.74 -0.86 -7.92
N GLU A 281 19.89 0.11 -7.02
CA GLU A 281 20.41 1.45 -7.36
C GLU A 281 21.78 1.45 -8.06
N ASP A 282 22.64 0.50 -7.71
CA ASP A 282 24.03 0.35 -8.16
C ASP A 282 24.17 -0.43 -9.49
N GLU A 283 23.09 -1.02 -9.99
CA GLU A 283 23.11 -1.75 -11.25
C GLU A 283 23.21 -0.82 -12.48
N LYS A 284 23.60 -1.41 -13.61
CA LYS A 284 23.72 -0.73 -14.91
C LYS A 284 23.00 -1.56 -15.97
N LEU A 285 21.72 -1.26 -16.19
CA LEU A 285 20.83 -2.05 -17.08
C LEU A 285 20.27 -1.23 -18.25
N GLY A 286 20.59 0.06 -18.34
CA GLY A 286 20.03 1.00 -19.33
C GLY A 286 20.16 2.46 -18.88
N GLU A 287 19.39 3.35 -19.49
CA GLU A 287 19.31 4.77 -19.11
C GLU A 287 18.53 4.94 -17.80
N ARG A 288 19.11 5.60 -16.79
CA ARG A 288 18.49 5.80 -15.48
C ARG A 288 17.38 6.84 -15.57
N LEU A 289 16.18 6.53 -15.06
CA LEU A 289 15.03 7.46 -15.08
C LEU A 289 14.82 8.22 -13.75
N LEU A 290 15.29 7.68 -12.62
CA LEU A 290 15.24 8.36 -11.33
C LEU A 290 16.49 9.21 -11.10
N HIS A 291 16.28 10.52 -11.06
CA HIS A 291 17.29 11.52 -10.74
C HIS A 291 17.03 12.18 -9.38
N LYS A 292 18.10 12.62 -8.72
CA LYS A 292 17.99 13.36 -7.46
C LYS A 292 17.49 14.77 -7.75
N VAL A 293 16.28 15.08 -7.27
CA VAL A 293 15.64 16.41 -7.45
C VAL A 293 15.65 17.27 -6.18
N MET A 294 15.89 16.64 -5.04
CA MET A 294 15.96 17.27 -3.72
C MET A 294 17.03 16.61 -2.86
N GLU A 295 17.73 17.41 -2.05
CA GLU A 295 18.74 16.97 -1.10
C GLU A 295 18.59 17.75 0.21
N LYS A 296 18.44 17.04 1.33
CA LYS A 296 18.29 17.64 2.67
C LYS A 296 17.24 18.76 2.72
N GLY A 297 16.07 18.51 2.13
CA GLY A 297 14.95 19.46 2.07
C GLY A 297 15.12 20.62 1.07
N LYS A 298 16.25 20.71 0.36
CA LYS A 298 16.49 21.73 -0.66
C LYS A 298 16.37 21.15 -2.06
N ARG A 299 15.61 21.80 -2.92
CA ARG A 299 15.53 21.44 -4.34
C ARG A 299 16.89 21.67 -5.01
N VAL A 300 17.39 20.70 -5.77
CA VAL A 300 18.72 20.75 -6.43
C VAL A 300 18.64 20.90 -7.95
N ILE A 301 17.43 20.89 -8.51
CA ILE A 301 17.17 21.14 -9.93
C ILE A 301 16.31 22.39 -10.11
N SER A 302 16.55 23.16 -11.17
CA SER A 302 15.65 24.26 -11.55
C SER A 302 14.34 23.75 -12.11
N GLU A 303 13.23 24.45 -11.84
CA GLU A 303 11.94 24.16 -12.47
C GLU A 303 11.96 24.60 -13.94
N LYS A 304 11.53 23.72 -14.85
CA LYS A 304 11.38 24.05 -16.27
C LYS A 304 10.03 24.75 -16.47
N SER A 305 9.97 25.71 -17.40
CA SER A 305 8.69 26.33 -17.77
C SER A 305 7.72 25.30 -18.34
N LEU A 306 6.43 25.61 -18.33
CA LEU A 306 5.41 24.69 -18.85
C LEU A 306 5.60 24.44 -20.36
N GLU A 307 6.00 25.46 -21.11
CA GLU A 307 6.33 25.38 -22.54
C GLU A 307 7.51 24.42 -22.75
N LYS A 308 8.57 24.55 -21.93
CA LYS A 308 9.73 23.67 -22.06
C LYS A 308 9.39 22.22 -21.72
N LYS A 309 8.48 22.00 -20.77
CA LYS A 309 7.94 20.67 -20.47
C LYS A 309 7.13 20.13 -21.65
N ARG A 310 6.26 20.94 -22.27
CA ARG A 310 5.50 20.56 -23.46
C ARG A 310 6.42 20.14 -24.61
N GLU A 311 7.48 20.91 -24.88
CA GLU A 311 8.51 20.55 -25.88
C GLU A 311 9.16 19.19 -25.55
N LEU A 312 9.57 18.99 -24.29
CA LEU A 312 10.22 17.76 -23.86
C LEU A 312 9.27 16.55 -23.94
N PHE A 313 7.98 16.73 -23.64
CA PHE A 313 6.96 15.69 -23.84
C PHE A 313 6.90 15.26 -25.31
N PHE A 314 6.78 16.22 -26.24
CA PHE A 314 6.73 15.91 -27.66
C PHE A 314 8.02 15.30 -28.21
N GLN A 315 9.17 15.54 -27.58
CA GLN A 315 10.42 14.83 -27.89
C GLN A 315 10.35 13.38 -27.38
N LYS A 316 10.00 13.17 -26.11
CA LYS A 316 9.97 11.83 -25.49
C LYS A 316 8.90 10.92 -26.08
N ILE A 317 7.72 11.45 -26.42
CA ILE A 317 6.61 10.66 -26.97
C ILE A 317 6.92 10.08 -28.36
N ARG A 318 7.91 10.64 -29.08
CA ARG A 318 8.39 10.04 -30.34
C ARG A 318 9.04 8.69 -30.12
N ALA A 319 9.67 8.48 -28.96
CA ALA A 319 10.28 7.20 -28.61
C ALA A 319 9.22 6.15 -28.21
N LEU A 320 8.01 6.54 -27.80
CA LEU A 320 6.95 5.60 -27.47
C LEU A 320 6.54 4.77 -28.72
N PRO A 321 6.47 3.43 -28.63
CA PRO A 321 5.93 2.58 -29.69
C PRO A 321 4.51 3.01 -30.11
N GLU A 322 4.23 2.99 -31.42
CA GLU A 322 2.93 3.42 -31.95
C GLU A 322 1.74 2.62 -31.38
N PRO A 323 1.82 1.28 -31.16
CA PRO A 323 0.72 0.54 -30.54
C PRO A 323 0.30 1.08 -29.17
N LEU A 324 1.22 1.69 -28.41
CA LEU A 324 0.94 2.26 -27.08
C LEU A 324 0.28 3.65 -27.13
N LYS A 325 0.26 4.30 -28.30
CA LYS A 325 -0.48 5.55 -28.51
C LYS A 325 -1.92 5.30 -28.92
N ASP A 326 -2.23 4.09 -29.38
CA ASP A 326 -3.56 3.69 -29.77
C ASP A 326 -4.34 3.14 -28.56
N ILE A 327 -5.44 3.81 -28.22
CA ILE A 327 -6.35 3.49 -27.12
C ILE A 327 -7.11 2.15 -27.24
N THR A 328 -7.03 1.48 -28.39
CA THR A 328 -7.70 0.20 -28.68
C THR A 328 -6.75 -1.01 -28.62
N THR A 329 -5.45 -0.78 -28.47
CA THR A 329 -4.44 -1.84 -28.47
C THR A 329 -4.29 -2.47 -27.09
N SER A 330 -4.09 -3.79 -27.05
CA SER A 330 -3.77 -4.55 -25.83
C SER A 330 -2.26 -4.69 -25.55
N PHE A 331 -1.40 -3.99 -26.29
CA PHE A 331 0.05 -4.09 -26.13
C PHE A 331 0.48 -3.57 -24.76
N VAL A 332 1.19 -4.41 -24.00
CA VAL A 332 1.74 -4.07 -22.69
C VAL A 332 3.23 -3.83 -22.84
N TYR A 333 3.69 -2.66 -22.40
CA TYR A 333 5.12 -2.33 -22.40
C TYR A 333 5.89 -3.26 -21.43
N PRO A 334 6.98 -3.92 -21.86
CA PRO A 334 7.72 -4.82 -20.99
C PRO A 334 8.45 -4.07 -19.86
N VAL A 335 8.08 -4.35 -18.62
CA VAL A 335 8.80 -3.93 -17.42
C VAL A 335 9.37 -5.17 -16.73
N LYS A 336 10.69 -5.31 -16.73
CA LYS A 336 11.41 -6.49 -16.24
C LYS A 336 12.07 -6.23 -14.90
N ILE A 337 12.26 -7.28 -14.11
CA ILE A 337 12.95 -7.21 -12.82
C ILE A 337 14.36 -7.76 -13.00
N SER A 338 15.37 -7.10 -12.44
CA SER A 338 16.74 -7.60 -12.47
C SER A 338 16.90 -8.89 -11.65
N SER A 339 17.82 -9.75 -12.07
CA SER A 339 18.10 -11.01 -11.37
C SER A 339 18.64 -10.79 -9.94
N LYS A 340 19.36 -9.70 -9.69
CA LYS A 340 19.84 -9.33 -8.34
C LYS A 340 18.68 -8.95 -7.43
N LEU A 341 17.73 -8.15 -7.93
CA LEU A 341 16.55 -7.76 -7.17
C LEU A 341 15.63 -8.95 -6.87
N GLU A 342 15.45 -9.86 -7.84
CA GLU A 342 14.70 -11.10 -7.64
C GLU A 342 15.31 -11.97 -6.53
N LYS A 343 16.62 -12.21 -6.58
CA LYS A 343 17.33 -12.96 -5.54
C LYS A 343 17.18 -12.33 -4.16
N LEU A 344 17.26 -11.00 -4.07
CA LEU A 344 17.04 -10.29 -2.81
C LEU A 344 15.60 -10.47 -2.30
N ALA A 345 14.60 -10.38 -3.18
CA ALA A 345 13.21 -10.58 -2.82
C ALA A 345 12.92 -11.99 -2.31
N VAL A 346 13.45 -13.03 -2.96
CA VAL A 346 13.30 -14.43 -2.54
C VAL A 346 13.93 -14.65 -1.17
N SER A 347 15.20 -14.26 -1.00
CA SER A 347 15.91 -14.43 0.28
C SER A 347 15.22 -13.69 1.43
N LEU A 348 14.70 -12.48 1.20
CA LEU A 348 13.99 -11.73 2.23
C LEU A 348 12.62 -12.34 2.55
N SER A 349 11.92 -12.87 1.54
CA SER A 349 10.64 -13.56 1.74
C SER A 349 10.78 -14.77 2.67
N GLU A 350 11.83 -15.57 2.49
CA GLU A 350 12.14 -16.70 3.39
C GLU A 350 12.38 -16.24 4.84
N LYS A 351 13.19 -15.19 5.02
CA LYS A 351 13.44 -14.61 6.35
C LYS A 351 12.18 -14.03 7.01
N ILE A 352 11.28 -13.43 6.23
CA ILE A 352 10.01 -12.92 6.76
C ILE A 352 9.09 -14.08 7.14
N LYS A 353 9.06 -15.17 6.36
CA LYS A 353 8.32 -16.38 6.71
C LYS A 353 8.81 -17.01 8.02
N GLU A 354 10.10 -16.90 8.33
CA GLU A 354 10.62 -17.32 9.63
C GLU A 354 10.11 -16.43 10.80
N ARG A 355 9.95 -15.12 10.58
CA ARG A 355 9.47 -14.18 11.61
C ARG A 355 8.01 -14.40 12.00
N ILE A 356 7.21 -14.98 11.11
CA ILE A 356 5.79 -15.26 11.35
C ILE A 356 5.53 -16.68 11.85
N LYS A 357 6.60 -17.47 12.10
CA LYS A 357 6.44 -18.80 12.70
C LYS A 357 5.92 -18.66 14.13
N GLU A 358 4.98 -19.54 14.48
CA GLU A 358 4.40 -19.62 15.82
C GLU A 358 5.50 -19.82 16.87
N LYS A 359 5.52 -18.95 17.88
CA LYS A 359 6.48 -19.00 18.97
C LYS A 359 5.89 -19.76 20.15
N ILE A 360 6.45 -20.94 20.40
CA ILE A 360 5.95 -21.89 21.40
C ILE A 360 6.85 -21.87 22.64
N VAL A 361 6.26 -21.95 23.82
CA VAL A 361 6.97 -22.09 25.10
C VAL A 361 6.40 -23.25 25.90
N PHE A 362 7.27 -23.97 26.60
CA PHE A 362 6.90 -25.02 27.55
C PHE A 362 6.96 -24.47 28.98
N PHE A 363 5.87 -24.65 29.72
CA PHE A 363 5.72 -24.25 31.12
C PHE A 363 5.76 -25.50 32.00
N ASP A 364 6.88 -25.66 32.71
CA ASP A 364 7.16 -26.80 33.58
C ASP A 364 6.95 -26.42 35.05
N ILE A 365 5.81 -26.81 35.61
CA ILE A 365 5.38 -26.36 36.93
C ILE A 365 5.85 -27.33 38.02
N ASP A 366 6.70 -26.82 38.91
CA ASP A 366 7.14 -27.42 40.18
C ASP A 366 7.48 -28.92 40.13
N THR A 367 8.15 -29.36 39.06
CA THR A 367 8.63 -30.76 38.94
C THR A 367 9.83 -31.06 39.86
N GLN A 368 9.60 -30.95 41.17
CA GLN A 368 10.57 -31.13 42.24
C GLN A 368 10.40 -32.49 42.93
N ALA A 369 11.49 -32.95 43.54
CA ALA A 369 11.54 -34.25 44.20
C ALA A 369 10.54 -34.36 45.36
N ASP A 370 10.26 -33.27 46.09
CA ASP A 370 9.28 -33.31 47.18
C ASP A 370 7.86 -33.62 46.73
N PHE A 371 7.49 -33.24 45.50
CA PHE A 371 6.17 -33.52 44.95
C PHE A 371 6.11 -34.83 44.16
N LEU A 372 7.19 -35.19 43.46
CA LEU A 372 7.20 -36.30 42.50
C LEU A 372 7.75 -37.63 43.05
N SER A 373 8.49 -37.60 44.16
CA SER A 373 9.07 -38.80 44.78
C SER A 373 8.19 -39.31 45.93
N LYS A 374 7.99 -40.63 46.03
CA LYS A 374 7.30 -41.24 47.19
C LYS A 374 7.95 -40.95 48.55
N ARG A 375 9.21 -40.50 48.54
CA ARG A 375 9.96 -40.08 49.74
C ARG A 375 9.99 -38.57 49.92
N GLY A 376 9.29 -37.83 49.08
CA GLY A 376 9.18 -36.38 49.13
C GLY A 376 8.34 -35.93 50.31
N ALA A 377 8.67 -34.75 50.85
CA ALA A 377 8.00 -34.22 52.03
C ALA A 377 6.52 -33.85 51.79
N LEU A 378 6.13 -33.59 50.54
CA LEU A 378 4.76 -33.27 50.11
C LEU A 378 4.42 -34.02 48.83
N TYR A 379 4.62 -35.34 48.86
CA TYR A 379 4.42 -36.21 47.70
C TYR A 379 2.97 -36.17 47.20
N VAL A 380 2.81 -35.99 45.89
CA VAL A 380 1.53 -36.07 45.18
C VAL A 380 1.30 -37.52 44.74
N PRO A 381 0.24 -38.20 45.24
CA PRO A 381 0.01 -39.61 44.92
C PRO A 381 -0.05 -39.89 43.42
N GLY A 382 0.78 -40.84 42.95
CA GLY A 382 0.86 -41.25 41.55
C GLY A 382 1.60 -40.26 40.63
N ALA A 383 2.26 -39.24 41.16
CA ALA A 383 2.98 -38.27 40.33
C ALA A 383 4.24 -38.84 39.65
N GLU A 384 4.70 -40.05 40.02
CA GLU A 384 5.72 -40.78 39.26
C GLU A 384 5.26 -41.16 37.85
N GLU A 385 3.95 -41.29 37.62
CA GLU A 385 3.36 -41.70 36.33
C GLU A 385 3.65 -40.66 35.23
N ILE A 386 3.68 -39.37 35.60
CA ILE A 386 3.89 -38.27 34.66
C ILE A 386 5.38 -38.03 34.33
N ILE A 387 6.33 -38.59 35.11
CA ILE A 387 7.77 -38.36 34.92
C ILE A 387 8.23 -38.78 33.53
N LYS A 388 7.71 -39.92 33.02
CA LYS A 388 8.04 -40.40 31.66
C LYS A 388 7.63 -39.39 30.60
N ASN A 389 6.48 -38.75 30.77
CA ASN A 389 5.94 -37.79 29.83
C ASN A 389 6.67 -36.43 29.93
N ILE A 390 6.98 -35.97 31.15
CA ILE A 390 7.85 -34.81 31.38
C ILE A 390 9.21 -34.99 30.70
N LYS A 391 9.81 -36.18 30.80
CA LYS A 391 11.08 -36.51 30.13
C LYS A 391 10.97 -36.36 28.61
N LYS A 392 9.86 -36.83 28.02
CA LYS A 392 9.63 -36.72 26.58
C LYS A 392 9.46 -35.27 26.14
N LEU A 393 8.68 -34.48 26.87
CA LEU A 393 8.48 -33.05 26.60
C LEU A 393 9.79 -32.27 26.71
N THR A 394 10.57 -32.50 27.76
CA THR A 394 11.90 -31.89 27.93
C THR A 394 12.85 -32.28 26.80
N GLY A 395 12.81 -33.55 26.38
CA GLY A 395 13.57 -34.04 25.23
C GLY A 395 13.16 -33.41 23.91
N LEU A 396 11.85 -33.23 23.68
CA LEU A 396 11.31 -32.53 22.51
C LEU A 396 11.75 -31.07 22.49
N ALA A 397 11.63 -30.37 23.61
CA ALA A 397 12.03 -28.98 23.75
C ALA A 397 13.52 -28.79 23.42
N LYS A 398 14.38 -29.71 23.88
CA LYS A 398 15.80 -29.72 23.50
C LYS A 398 16.02 -29.91 22.00
N ARG A 399 15.33 -30.87 21.37
CA ARG A 399 15.51 -31.17 19.92
C ARG A 399 15.02 -30.02 19.03
N LYS A 400 13.86 -29.45 19.35
CA LYS A 400 13.20 -28.38 18.58
C LYS A 400 13.59 -26.97 19.04
N LYS A 401 14.51 -26.85 20.02
CA LYS A 401 14.95 -25.57 20.62
C LYS A 401 13.78 -24.73 21.17
N ILE A 402 12.80 -25.39 21.77
CA ILE A 402 11.68 -24.73 22.45
C ILE A 402 12.16 -24.31 23.84
N LEU A 403 11.94 -23.05 24.19
CA LEU A 403 12.28 -22.51 25.50
C LEU A 403 11.39 -23.15 26.58
N ILE A 404 12.00 -23.61 27.66
CA ILE A 404 11.28 -24.07 28.86
C ILE A 404 11.34 -22.98 29.92
N ILE A 405 10.19 -22.49 30.38
CA ILE A 405 10.08 -21.72 31.61
C ILE A 405 9.58 -22.67 32.69
N SER A 406 10.45 -22.96 33.65
CA SER A 406 10.13 -23.80 34.79
C SER A 406 9.83 -22.96 36.01
N THR A 407 8.98 -23.47 36.90
CA THR A 407 8.90 -22.99 38.28
C THR A 407 9.65 -23.91 39.23
N GLN A 408 10.02 -23.33 40.36
CA GLN A 408 10.61 -24.06 41.47
C GLN A 408 10.17 -23.42 42.79
N ASP A 409 9.32 -24.12 43.54
CA ASP A 409 8.99 -23.75 44.91
C ASP A 409 10.24 -23.75 45.76
N THR A 410 10.41 -22.69 46.55
CA THR A 410 11.67 -22.39 47.24
C THR A 410 11.37 -21.71 48.56
N HIS A 411 11.33 -22.50 49.64
CA HIS A 411 11.03 -22.03 50.98
C HIS A 411 12.26 -21.95 51.88
N ARG A 412 12.15 -21.15 52.94
CA ARG A 412 13.04 -21.20 54.10
C ARG A 412 12.48 -22.19 55.13
N GLN A 413 13.26 -22.54 56.15
CA GLN A 413 12.78 -23.46 57.20
C GLN A 413 11.60 -22.91 58.02
N ASP A 414 11.47 -21.58 58.08
CA ASP A 414 10.50 -20.82 58.86
C ASP A 414 9.38 -20.19 58.00
N ASP A 415 9.15 -20.72 56.80
CA ASP A 415 8.18 -20.15 55.86
C ASP A 415 6.75 -20.24 56.39
N SER A 416 5.98 -19.16 56.23
CA SER A 416 4.60 -19.08 56.71
C SER A 416 3.66 -20.08 56.03
N GLU A 417 3.97 -20.52 54.80
CA GLU A 417 3.19 -21.52 54.09
C GLU A 417 3.14 -22.86 54.85
N PHE A 418 4.12 -23.13 55.73
CA PHE A 418 4.16 -24.34 56.53
C PHE A 418 3.09 -24.42 57.64
N LYS A 419 2.28 -23.36 57.80
CA LYS A 419 1.06 -23.40 58.63
C LYS A 419 -0.06 -24.18 57.96
N GLU A 420 -0.07 -24.21 56.63
CA GLU A 420 -1.11 -24.86 55.81
C GLU A 420 -0.61 -26.17 55.17
N PHE A 421 0.69 -26.29 54.93
CA PHE A 421 1.33 -27.44 54.31
C PHE A 421 2.49 -27.98 55.18
N PRO A 422 2.87 -29.26 55.10
CA PRO A 422 4.07 -29.73 55.77
C PRO A 422 5.33 -29.03 55.21
N PRO A 423 6.42 -28.89 55.99
CA PRO A 423 7.67 -28.32 55.50
C PRO A 423 8.19 -29.07 54.27
N HIS A 424 8.29 -28.36 53.14
CA HIS A 424 8.65 -28.94 51.84
C HIS A 424 9.44 -27.92 51.01
N CYS A 425 10.13 -28.38 49.96
CA CYS A 425 10.89 -27.56 49.02
C CYS A 425 11.84 -26.55 49.69
N ILE A 426 12.35 -26.89 50.88
CA ILE A 426 13.28 -26.04 51.64
C ILE A 426 14.58 -25.91 50.86
N LYS A 427 14.99 -24.67 50.56
CA LYS A 427 16.15 -24.37 49.71
C LYS A 427 17.40 -25.14 50.15
N GLY A 428 17.98 -25.90 49.23
CA GLY A 428 19.19 -26.72 49.47
C GLY A 428 18.91 -28.15 49.94
N SER A 429 17.66 -28.50 50.26
CA SER A 429 17.28 -29.88 50.56
C SER A 429 17.32 -30.76 49.30
N LYS A 430 17.29 -32.10 49.48
CA LYS A 430 17.14 -33.02 48.35
C LYS A 430 15.76 -32.88 47.68
N GLY A 431 14.74 -32.59 48.47
CA GLY A 431 13.36 -32.40 48.05
C GLY A 431 13.13 -31.16 47.18
N HIS A 432 13.87 -30.09 47.46
CA HIS A 432 13.86 -28.83 46.70
C HIS A 432 14.35 -28.98 45.25
N LYS A 433 15.16 -30.00 44.95
CA LYS A 433 15.73 -30.16 43.60
C LYS A 433 14.67 -30.59 42.59
N LYS A 434 14.71 -30.00 41.40
CA LYS A 434 13.96 -30.52 40.24
C LYS A 434 14.45 -31.92 39.86
N ILE A 435 13.55 -32.75 39.34
CA ILE A 435 13.90 -34.08 38.84
C ILE A 435 14.81 -33.96 37.61
N LYS A 436 15.72 -34.93 37.42
CA LYS A 436 16.67 -34.90 36.30
C LYS A 436 15.98 -34.93 34.94
N GLU A 437 14.77 -35.51 34.87
CA GLU A 437 13.97 -35.63 33.66
C GLU A 437 13.33 -34.31 33.20
N SER A 438 13.22 -33.30 34.08
CA SER A 438 12.71 -31.95 33.74
C SER A 438 13.81 -30.90 33.55
N LEU A 439 15.08 -31.28 33.71
CA LEU A 439 16.23 -30.36 33.63
C LEU A 439 17.00 -30.53 32.32
N LEU A 440 17.26 -29.42 31.64
CA LEU A 440 18.28 -29.31 30.62
C LEU A 440 19.66 -29.09 31.26
N LYS A 441 20.72 -29.32 30.48
CA LYS A 441 22.10 -29.16 30.97
C LYS A 441 22.42 -27.70 31.31
N ASP A 442 21.94 -26.79 30.46
CA ASP A 442 22.16 -25.35 30.58
C ASP A 442 20.83 -24.69 30.95
N PHE A 443 20.78 -24.07 32.12
CA PHE A 443 19.61 -23.34 32.60
C PHE A 443 20.03 -22.13 33.44
N GLN A 444 19.13 -21.17 33.56
CA GLN A 444 19.31 -20.01 34.43
C GLN A 444 18.23 -19.97 35.50
N VAL A 445 18.63 -19.90 36.77
CA VAL A 445 17.71 -19.72 37.90
C VAL A 445 17.55 -18.23 38.20
N LEU A 446 16.30 -17.79 38.36
CA LEU A 446 15.95 -16.41 38.70
C LEU A 446 15.17 -16.39 40.01
N SER A 447 15.79 -15.79 41.03
CA SER A 447 15.18 -15.70 42.35
C SER A 447 14.06 -14.66 42.39
N PHE A 448 12.96 -14.96 43.08
CA PHE A 448 11.87 -14.00 43.32
C PHE A 448 12.30 -12.79 44.17
N ARG A 449 13.46 -12.87 44.84
CA ARG A 449 14.03 -11.76 45.64
C ARG A 449 14.79 -10.72 44.83
N LYS A 450 14.94 -10.92 43.52
CA LYS A 450 15.74 -10.06 42.65
C LYS A 450 14.98 -9.71 41.39
N ILE A 451 14.98 -8.43 41.07
CA ILE A 451 14.46 -7.89 39.80
C ILE A 451 15.64 -7.75 38.83
N TYR A 452 15.49 -8.24 37.62
CA TYR A 452 16.49 -8.14 36.56
C TYR A 452 16.03 -7.11 35.50
N PRO A 453 16.95 -6.27 34.97
CA PRO A 453 16.64 -5.40 33.83
C PRO A 453 16.22 -6.20 32.59
N ARG A 454 15.40 -5.59 31.71
CA ARG A 454 14.85 -6.24 30.51
C ARG A 454 15.95 -6.80 29.61
N GLU A 455 16.99 -6.02 29.33
CA GLU A 455 18.10 -6.40 28.45
C GLU A 455 18.83 -7.65 28.96
N ARG A 456 18.89 -7.80 30.29
CA ARG A 456 19.51 -8.97 30.92
C ARG A 456 18.62 -10.21 30.84
N LEU A 457 17.31 -10.04 30.96
CA LEU A 457 16.34 -11.12 30.78
C LEU A 457 16.31 -11.59 29.32
N GLU A 458 16.34 -10.67 28.36
CA GLU A 458 16.45 -10.96 26.93
C GLU A 458 17.74 -11.76 26.63
N ALA A 459 18.88 -11.33 27.18
CA ALA A 459 20.14 -12.07 27.06
C ALA A 459 20.07 -13.48 27.68
N PHE A 460 19.29 -13.68 28.75
CA PHE A 460 19.06 -15.01 29.33
C PHE A 460 18.18 -15.88 28.44
N ILE A 461 17.12 -15.32 27.85
CA ILE A 461 16.23 -16.01 26.90
C ILE A 461 17.01 -16.50 25.67
N GLU A 462 17.93 -15.68 25.15
CA GLU A 462 18.76 -16.06 24.01
C GLU A 462 19.79 -17.15 24.35
N LYS A 463 20.35 -17.10 25.56
CA LYS A 463 21.47 -17.96 25.97
C LYS A 463 21.05 -19.31 26.54
N TYR A 464 19.98 -19.35 27.33
CA TYR A 464 19.62 -20.53 28.11
C TYR A 464 18.33 -21.16 27.57
N PRO A 465 18.36 -22.46 27.20
CA PRO A 465 17.16 -23.15 26.71
C PRO A 465 16.13 -23.43 27.80
N GLN A 466 16.49 -23.22 29.08
CA GLN A 466 15.58 -23.31 30.22
C GLN A 466 15.83 -22.17 31.21
N ILE A 467 14.76 -21.52 31.66
CA ILE A 467 14.78 -20.51 32.71
C ILE A 467 13.92 -21.03 33.85
N ILE A 468 14.48 -21.07 35.06
CA ILE A 468 13.80 -21.55 36.26
C ILE A 468 13.49 -20.36 37.16
N LEU A 469 12.21 -20.11 37.38
CA LEU A 469 11.71 -19.07 38.27
C LEU A 469 11.49 -19.66 39.66
N GLU A 470 12.26 -19.19 40.65
CA GLU A 470 11.96 -19.51 42.04
C GLU A 470 10.67 -18.78 42.45
N LYS A 471 9.82 -19.43 43.23
CA LYS A 471 8.67 -18.82 43.92
C LYS A 471 8.61 -19.38 45.35
N ASN A 472 7.91 -18.70 46.24
CA ASN A 472 7.62 -19.19 47.60
C ASN A 472 6.11 -19.07 47.91
N THR A 473 5.31 -19.07 46.86
CA THR A 473 3.84 -19.06 46.90
C THR A 473 3.35 -19.97 45.78
N LEU A 474 2.07 -20.30 45.77
CA LEU A 474 1.47 -21.11 44.70
C LEU A 474 1.58 -20.46 43.30
N SER A 475 1.59 -19.13 43.20
CA SER A 475 1.53 -18.45 41.91
C SER A 475 2.92 -18.11 41.37
N ILE A 476 3.22 -18.55 40.14
CA ILE A 476 4.41 -18.10 39.38
C ILE A 476 4.45 -16.58 39.19
N PHE A 477 3.28 -15.93 39.15
CA PHE A 477 3.15 -14.48 39.01
C PHE A 477 3.54 -13.70 40.28
N SER A 478 3.92 -14.39 41.36
CA SER A 478 4.61 -13.78 42.49
C SER A 478 6.07 -13.43 42.21
N ASN A 479 6.72 -14.09 41.23
CA ASN A 479 8.09 -13.73 40.85
C ASN A 479 8.06 -12.44 40.01
N PRO A 480 8.74 -11.36 40.42
CA PRO A 480 8.63 -10.05 39.76
C PRO A 480 9.17 -10.02 38.33
N ASN A 481 9.83 -11.09 37.86
CA ASN A 481 10.43 -11.15 36.52
C ASN A 481 9.53 -11.83 35.48
N ILE A 482 8.46 -12.54 35.86
CA ILE A 482 7.70 -13.33 34.88
C ILE A 482 6.99 -12.47 33.83
N SER A 483 6.42 -11.33 34.23
CA SER A 483 5.74 -10.44 33.28
C SER A 483 6.70 -9.91 32.22
N ILE A 484 7.89 -9.46 32.62
CA ILE A 484 8.91 -8.96 31.66
C ILE A 484 9.42 -10.10 30.77
N LEU A 485 9.59 -11.31 31.31
CA LEU A 485 9.97 -12.49 30.51
C LEU A 485 8.89 -12.80 29.47
N LEU A 486 7.63 -12.89 29.87
CA LEU A 486 6.51 -13.17 28.96
C LEU A 486 6.32 -12.05 27.93
N GLU A 487 6.54 -10.78 28.28
CA GLU A 487 6.53 -9.67 27.32
C GLU A 487 7.68 -9.75 26.31
N SER A 488 8.87 -10.18 26.75
CA SER A 488 10.06 -10.26 25.88
C SER A 488 10.00 -11.49 24.97
N ILE A 489 9.37 -12.57 25.43
CA ILE A 489 9.18 -13.78 24.63
C ILE A 489 7.95 -13.63 23.74
N PHE A 490 6.84 -13.17 24.32
CA PHE A 490 5.51 -13.07 23.73
C PHE A 490 5.09 -14.33 22.96
N PRO A 491 4.93 -15.48 23.65
CA PRO A 491 4.60 -16.73 23.00
C PRO A 491 3.17 -16.70 22.43
N ASP A 492 3.01 -17.27 21.23
CA ASP A 492 1.68 -17.51 20.65
C ASP A 492 0.95 -18.63 21.40
N ARG A 493 1.70 -19.63 21.87
CA ARG A 493 1.16 -20.80 22.56
C ARG A 493 2.04 -21.31 23.69
N VAL A 494 1.41 -21.65 24.82
CA VAL A 494 2.08 -22.15 26.02
C VAL A 494 1.56 -23.54 26.39
N TYR A 495 2.45 -24.54 26.37
CA TYR A 495 2.13 -25.90 26.83
C TYR A 495 2.48 -26.03 28.30
N VAL A 496 1.48 -26.25 29.16
CA VAL A 496 1.62 -26.32 30.62
C VAL A 496 1.57 -27.78 31.08
N TYR A 497 2.55 -28.18 31.90
CA TYR A 497 2.64 -29.51 32.52
C TYR A 497 3.31 -29.42 33.89
N GLY A 498 3.26 -30.50 34.68
CA GLY A 498 3.87 -30.57 36.01
C GLY A 498 2.85 -30.72 37.14
N VAL A 499 3.18 -30.19 38.32
CA VAL A 499 2.40 -30.40 39.56
C VAL A 499 2.27 -29.09 40.34
N VAL A 500 1.26 -28.89 41.19
CA VAL A 500 0.06 -29.72 41.35
C VAL A 500 -1.10 -29.07 40.58
N THR A 501 -1.89 -29.87 39.85
CA THR A 501 -3.03 -29.41 39.03
C THR A 501 -3.96 -28.45 39.80
N ASP A 502 -4.30 -28.80 41.04
CA ASP A 502 -5.29 -28.09 41.86
C ASP A 502 -4.74 -26.79 42.50
N TYR A 503 -3.42 -26.59 42.44
CA TYR A 503 -2.69 -25.51 43.12
C TYR A 503 -1.79 -24.74 42.14
N CYS A 504 -0.50 -25.07 42.06
CA CYS A 504 0.48 -24.28 41.30
C CYS A 504 0.17 -24.25 39.79
N VAL A 505 -0.24 -25.37 39.20
CA VAL A 505 -0.65 -25.40 37.79
C VAL A 505 -1.89 -24.53 37.58
N LYS A 506 -2.85 -24.57 38.49
CA LYS A 506 -4.04 -23.73 38.44
C LYS A 506 -3.73 -22.24 38.47
N GLU A 507 -2.84 -21.79 39.37
CA GLU A 507 -2.46 -20.38 39.43
C GLU A 507 -1.60 -19.97 38.22
N ALA A 508 -0.77 -20.87 37.67
CA ALA A 508 -0.06 -20.64 36.41
C ALA A 508 -1.04 -20.46 35.23
N VAL A 509 -1.99 -21.37 35.04
CA VAL A 509 -3.02 -21.27 33.98
C VAL A 509 -3.86 -20.01 34.14
N LYS A 510 -4.30 -19.71 35.37
CA LYS A 510 -5.10 -18.51 35.66
C LYS A 510 -4.34 -17.23 35.31
N GLY A 511 -3.05 -17.14 35.65
CA GLY A 511 -2.25 -15.96 35.31
C GLY A 511 -1.95 -15.87 33.81
N LEU A 512 -1.63 -16.98 33.13
CA LEU A 512 -1.45 -16.99 31.67
C LEU A 512 -2.71 -16.54 30.92
N LEU A 513 -3.89 -17.01 31.34
CA LEU A 513 -5.17 -16.58 30.78
C LEU A 513 -5.46 -15.09 31.07
N LYS A 514 -5.08 -14.60 32.25
CA LYS A 514 -5.22 -13.17 32.58
C LYS A 514 -4.37 -12.28 31.66
N GLU A 515 -3.19 -12.76 31.28
CA GLU A 515 -2.29 -12.10 30.31
C GLU A 515 -2.64 -12.44 28.85
N ASN A 516 -3.77 -13.12 28.59
CA ASN A 516 -4.31 -13.42 27.26
C ASN A 516 -3.43 -14.32 26.37
N PHE A 517 -2.72 -15.30 26.95
CA PHE A 517 -1.97 -16.31 26.19
C PHE A 517 -2.84 -17.54 25.83
N ASP A 518 -2.56 -18.18 24.68
CA ASP A 518 -3.17 -19.48 24.32
C ASP A 518 -2.52 -20.59 25.14
N VAL A 519 -3.31 -21.27 25.96
CA VAL A 519 -2.83 -22.27 26.91
C VAL A 519 -3.29 -23.66 26.49
N VAL A 520 -2.33 -24.58 26.42
CA VAL A 520 -2.58 -26.02 26.23
C VAL A 520 -2.13 -26.77 27.47
N ILE A 521 -3.03 -27.48 28.13
CA ILE A 521 -2.68 -28.42 29.19
C ILE A 521 -2.28 -29.75 28.58
N VAL A 522 -1.10 -30.26 28.95
CA VAL A 522 -0.69 -31.61 28.58
C VAL A 522 -1.23 -32.59 29.62
N GLU A 523 -2.38 -33.20 29.31
CA GLU A 523 -3.25 -33.89 30.27
C GLU A 523 -2.57 -35.04 31.00
N ASP A 524 -1.75 -35.81 30.27
CA ASP A 524 -1.01 -36.96 30.78
C ASP A 524 0.37 -36.57 31.34
N ALA A 525 0.65 -35.27 31.46
CA ALA A 525 1.86 -34.73 32.09
C ALA A 525 1.55 -33.76 33.24
N VAL A 526 0.30 -33.69 33.71
CA VAL A 526 -0.09 -33.00 34.94
C VAL A 526 -0.58 -33.97 36.01
N LYS A 527 -0.35 -33.65 37.29
CA LYS A 527 -0.88 -34.45 38.42
C LYS A 527 -1.51 -33.60 39.50
N GLU A 528 -2.70 -34.03 39.91
CA GLU A 528 -3.61 -33.49 40.91
C GLU A 528 -3.48 -34.22 42.25
N ILE A 529 -3.97 -33.60 43.33
CA ILE A 529 -4.22 -34.27 44.62
C ILE A 529 -5.68 -34.75 44.66
N SER A 530 -6.62 -33.95 44.17
CA SER A 530 -8.04 -34.31 44.11
C SER A 530 -8.49 -34.54 42.66
N PRO A 531 -8.83 -35.79 42.29
CA PRO A 531 -9.41 -36.08 40.97
C PRO A 531 -10.69 -35.29 40.70
N GLN A 532 -11.53 -35.07 41.71
CA GLN A 532 -12.76 -34.29 41.56
C GLN A 532 -12.47 -32.81 41.27
N GLU A 533 -11.49 -32.20 41.94
CA GLU A 533 -11.11 -30.81 41.69
C GLU A 533 -10.48 -30.64 40.29
N LYS A 534 -9.66 -31.61 39.84
CA LYS A 534 -9.15 -31.63 38.46
C LYS A 534 -10.26 -31.62 37.43
N GLU A 535 -11.25 -32.50 37.54
CA GLU A 535 -12.37 -32.55 36.59
C GLU A 535 -13.11 -31.20 36.54
N ARG A 536 -13.34 -30.59 37.71
CA ARG A 536 -13.96 -29.26 37.83
C ARG A 536 -13.10 -28.17 37.16
N LEU A 537 -11.80 -28.16 37.41
CA LEU A 537 -10.86 -27.20 36.84
C LEU A 537 -10.75 -27.36 35.32
N PHE A 538 -10.66 -28.59 34.83
CA PHE A 538 -10.60 -28.87 33.39
C PHE A 538 -11.86 -28.40 32.68
N GLY A 539 -13.04 -28.68 33.24
CA GLY A 539 -14.31 -28.17 32.73
C GLY A 539 -14.37 -26.64 32.70
N MET A 540 -13.89 -25.97 33.76
CA MET A 540 -13.82 -24.51 33.82
C MET A 540 -12.82 -23.94 32.80
N TRP A 541 -11.63 -24.51 32.68
CA TRP A 541 -10.58 -24.07 31.76
C TRP A 541 -10.99 -24.25 30.30
N LYS A 542 -11.65 -25.36 29.97
CA LYS A 542 -12.20 -25.58 28.63
C LYS A 542 -13.22 -24.49 28.25
N LYS A 543 -14.09 -24.08 29.19
CA LYS A 543 -15.02 -22.96 28.99
C LYS A 543 -14.32 -21.61 28.83
N LYS A 544 -13.10 -21.48 29.36
CA LYS A 544 -12.24 -20.30 29.20
C LYS A 544 -11.30 -20.38 27.99
N GLY A 545 -11.46 -21.37 27.12
CA GLY A 545 -10.68 -21.52 25.88
C GLY A 545 -9.36 -22.28 26.02
N VAL A 546 -9.03 -22.82 27.19
CA VAL A 546 -7.84 -23.68 27.36
C VAL A 546 -8.03 -24.96 26.56
N LYS A 547 -7.01 -25.32 25.79
CA LYS A 547 -6.96 -26.56 25.01
C LYS A 547 -6.30 -27.66 25.83
N PHE A 548 -6.57 -28.90 25.44
CA PHE A 548 -6.08 -30.09 26.11
C PHE A 548 -5.47 -31.04 25.06
N SER A 549 -4.32 -31.60 25.37
CA SER A 549 -3.61 -32.51 24.48
C SER A 549 -2.84 -33.56 25.27
N LEU A 550 -2.56 -34.69 24.63
CA LEU A 550 -1.71 -35.75 25.18
C LEU A 550 -0.27 -35.54 24.72
N THR A 551 0.69 -36.00 25.51
CA THR A 551 2.12 -35.86 25.26
C THR A 551 2.51 -36.34 23.87
N GLU A 552 2.03 -37.51 23.44
CA GLU A 552 2.32 -38.06 22.09
C GLU A 552 1.74 -37.19 20.96
N LYS A 553 0.56 -36.60 21.18
CA LYS A 553 -0.06 -35.71 20.20
C LYS A 553 0.71 -34.40 20.08
N VAL A 554 1.16 -33.84 21.21
CA VAL A 554 2.05 -32.66 21.21
C VAL A 554 3.36 -32.96 20.50
N ILE A 555 3.98 -34.11 20.76
CA ILE A 555 5.22 -34.50 20.06
C ILE A 555 4.99 -34.58 18.56
N LYS A 556 3.94 -35.27 18.11
CA LYS A 556 3.63 -35.39 16.69
C LYS A 556 3.38 -34.02 16.04
N GLU A 557 2.53 -33.19 16.67
CA GLU A 557 2.20 -31.84 16.19
C GLU A 557 3.46 -30.99 16.00
N LEU A 558 4.35 -30.96 17.01
CA LEU A 558 5.54 -30.12 16.97
C LEU A 558 6.71 -30.75 16.18
N GLU A 559 6.63 -32.04 15.85
CA GLU A 559 7.58 -32.69 14.94
C GLU A 559 7.29 -32.36 13.47
N GLU A 560 6.02 -32.15 13.12
CA GLU A 560 5.55 -31.75 11.78
C GLU A 560 5.75 -30.25 11.49
N LEU A 561 5.92 -29.40 12.52
CA LEU A 561 6.31 -27.98 12.44
C LEU A 561 7.84 -27.79 12.37
#